data_AF-A0A6H1ZQT0-F1
#
_entry.id   AF-A0A6H1ZQT0-F1
#
_cell.length_a   1.000
_cell.length_b   1.000
_cell.length_c   1.000
_cell.angle_alpha   90.00
_cell.angle_beta   90.00
_cell.angle_gamma   90.00
#
_symmetry.space_group_name_H-M   'P 1'
#
loop_
_entity.id
_entity.type
_entity.pdbx_description
1 polymer ?
#
loop_
_entity_poly.entity_id
_entity_poly.type
_entity_poly.pdbx_seq_one_letter_code
_entity_poly.pdbx_strand_id
1 'polypeptide(L)'
;MAKKEKNLEIYAPSQGLAISPHRGYANLRNLDIFSVPGIAKLNNILSKKSSTTITAQIKWIVKNPASPANIYAIDSNGVVYNSTDSGATWVSLSDRAGAGEGAVVWKDYLIVATTTGLDTYGPLSGTPAWSAAWQTIDTGAWHPMLTSKLDGKVYGGAGRYVFTIEENSGQNFAPGTAATYTFTQQALDLPEDYKIKCLEELGNNLLCGTWQGMNVYDVKEATIFPWDGTSTTYGQPIIIKEHGCHGLLTEGNIAYVLAGIEGIIYKTNGVSAWPVAQIPSSVCDISNTKYLEFYPGAFINYKGRPFFGVSSQNVAGMGVWSLMETSKGTILNHEHSISTLTDGGTNPLIIGALLGITRDTLLVGWRDNVTYGIDKTNPASFAYGTDYSGYFESALYWVGGEITPRTFEQLEFFLAKELAATEGVKIDYRVNLTDSFTEIDTYTTTEMGTSQSSHEDEAAIPSCQMVQIKVSLKGTSTTTPSFRLLTLK
;
A
#
# COMPACT_ATOMS: atom_id res chain seq x y z
N MET A 1 -21.82 -19.86 -45.79
CA MET A 1 -22.18 -19.53 -44.39
C MET A 1 -21.12 -18.58 -43.87
N ALA A 2 -21.43 -17.29 -43.75
CA ALA A 2 -20.55 -16.35 -43.07
C ALA A 2 -20.38 -16.83 -41.63
N LYS A 3 -19.14 -17.07 -41.21
CA LYS A 3 -18.82 -17.44 -39.82
C LYS A 3 -19.24 -16.24 -38.98
N LYS A 4 -20.30 -16.37 -38.18
CA LYS A 4 -20.73 -15.29 -37.28
C LYS A 4 -19.53 -14.96 -36.40
N GLU A 5 -18.96 -13.77 -36.56
CA GLU A 5 -17.79 -13.37 -35.78
C GLU A 5 -18.17 -13.38 -34.30
N LYS A 6 -17.30 -13.96 -33.48
CA LYS A 6 -17.57 -14.12 -32.05
C LYS A 6 -17.47 -12.74 -31.40
N ASN A 7 -18.49 -12.35 -30.64
CA ASN A 7 -18.46 -11.13 -29.82
C ASN A 7 -17.21 -11.10 -28.95
N LEU A 8 -16.64 -9.91 -28.74
CA LEU A 8 -15.57 -9.71 -27.77
C LEU A 8 -16.19 -9.40 -26.41
N GLU A 9 -16.02 -10.30 -25.45
CA GLU A 9 -16.54 -10.17 -24.08
C GLU A 9 -15.44 -9.74 -23.13
N ILE A 10 -15.68 -8.66 -22.38
CA ILE A 10 -14.73 -8.05 -21.44
C ILE A 10 -15.40 -8.01 -20.07
N TYR A 11 -15.04 -8.97 -19.23
CA TYR A 11 -15.57 -9.10 -17.88
C TYR A 11 -14.99 -8.04 -16.93
N ALA A 12 -15.59 -7.88 -15.75
CA ALA A 12 -14.95 -7.16 -14.65
C ALA A 12 -13.65 -7.88 -14.20
N PRO A 13 -12.61 -7.13 -13.77
CA PRO A 13 -11.24 -7.62 -13.52
C PRO A 13 -11.08 -8.49 -12.25
N SER A 14 -11.73 -9.65 -12.23
CA SER A 14 -11.67 -10.60 -11.10
C SER A 14 -10.30 -11.24 -10.85
N GLN A 15 -9.36 -11.14 -11.81
CA GLN A 15 -8.00 -11.66 -11.69
C GLN A 15 -6.97 -10.60 -11.27
N GLY A 16 -7.40 -9.34 -11.10
CA GLY A 16 -6.51 -8.22 -10.81
C GLY A 16 -5.59 -7.85 -11.98
N LEU A 17 -4.52 -7.13 -11.65
CA LEU A 17 -3.51 -6.65 -12.59
C LEU A 17 -2.63 -7.77 -13.13
N ALA A 18 -2.46 -7.82 -14.44
CA ALA A 18 -1.50 -8.68 -15.09
C ALA A 18 -0.14 -7.98 -15.25
N ILE A 19 0.94 -8.76 -15.30
CA ILE A 19 2.31 -8.25 -15.53
C ILE A 19 2.47 -7.47 -16.85
N SER A 20 1.54 -7.65 -17.80
CA SER A 20 1.56 -6.97 -19.10
C SER A 20 0.15 -6.92 -19.71
N PRO A 21 -0.19 -5.84 -20.46
CA PRO A 21 -1.46 -5.74 -21.21
C PRO A 21 -1.68 -6.88 -22.20
N HIS A 22 -0.61 -7.56 -22.64
CA HIS A 22 -0.72 -8.69 -23.56
C HIS A 22 -1.12 -10.01 -22.89
N ARG A 23 -1.16 -10.04 -21.55
CA ARG A 23 -1.46 -11.24 -20.76
C ARG A 23 -2.74 -11.14 -19.92
N GLY A 24 -3.27 -9.93 -19.71
CA GLY A 24 -4.47 -9.69 -18.92
C GLY A 24 -4.70 -8.18 -18.71
N TYR A 25 -5.45 -7.81 -17.67
CA TYR A 25 -5.78 -6.41 -17.39
C TYR A 25 -4.52 -5.58 -17.19
N ALA A 26 -4.43 -4.48 -17.94
CA ALA A 26 -3.25 -3.62 -17.99
C ALA A 26 -3.16 -2.67 -16.80
N ASN A 27 -4.32 -2.23 -16.31
CA ASN A 27 -4.44 -1.26 -15.23
C ASN A 27 -5.75 -1.47 -14.48
N LEU A 28 -5.77 -1.16 -13.20
CA LEU A 28 -6.88 -1.29 -12.28
C LEU A 28 -6.64 -0.29 -11.18
N ARG A 29 -7.52 0.70 -10.97
CA ARG A 29 -7.32 1.76 -9.96
C ARG A 29 -8.61 2.05 -9.22
N ASN A 30 -8.52 2.20 -7.90
CA ASN A 30 -9.62 2.62 -7.03
C ASN A 30 -10.86 1.72 -7.09
N LEU A 31 -10.70 0.44 -7.45
CA LEU A 31 -11.79 -0.52 -7.56
C LEU A 31 -11.75 -1.58 -6.46
N ASP A 32 -12.91 -1.85 -5.85
CA ASP A 32 -13.19 -3.04 -5.07
C ASP A 32 -13.66 -4.16 -6.02
N ILE A 33 -12.80 -5.18 -6.16
CA ILE A 33 -13.07 -6.40 -6.93
C ILE A 33 -13.23 -7.64 -6.03
N PHE A 34 -13.22 -7.44 -4.71
CA PHE A 34 -13.15 -8.52 -3.72
C PHE A 34 -14.49 -8.74 -3.01
N SER A 35 -15.25 -7.68 -2.74
CA SER A 35 -16.51 -7.80 -1.97
C SER A 35 -17.58 -8.62 -2.68
N VAL A 36 -17.64 -8.53 -4.01
CA VAL A 36 -18.54 -9.37 -4.83
C VAL A 36 -17.78 -9.88 -6.05
N PRO A 37 -17.35 -11.16 -6.05
CA PRO A 37 -16.57 -11.72 -7.15
C PRO A 37 -17.26 -11.58 -8.50
N GLY A 38 -16.50 -11.11 -9.51
CA GLY A 38 -17.00 -10.89 -10.87
C GLY A 38 -17.71 -9.54 -11.08
N ILE A 39 -17.68 -8.65 -10.09
CA ILE A 39 -18.21 -7.29 -10.18
C ILE A 39 -17.10 -6.29 -9.83
N ALA A 40 -17.00 -5.22 -10.61
CA ALA A 40 -16.20 -4.05 -10.29
C ALA A 40 -17.06 -2.97 -9.64
N LYS A 41 -16.63 -2.51 -8.46
CA LYS A 41 -17.21 -1.39 -7.71
C LYS A 41 -16.12 -0.40 -7.34
N LEU A 42 -16.47 0.83 -6.99
CA LEU A 42 -15.50 1.78 -6.46
C LEU A 42 -15.16 1.45 -5.01
N ASN A 43 -13.88 1.59 -4.68
CA ASN A 43 -13.47 1.70 -3.29
C ASN A 43 -13.96 3.02 -2.69
N ASN A 44 -14.11 3.07 -1.36
CA ASN A 44 -14.29 4.34 -0.66
C ASN A 44 -13.07 5.24 -0.88
N ILE A 45 -13.30 6.54 -1.06
CA ILE A 45 -12.22 7.48 -1.36
C ILE A 45 -11.31 7.70 -0.16
N LEU A 46 -10.07 8.05 -0.43
CA LEU A 46 -9.19 8.69 0.55
C LEU A 46 -9.48 10.19 0.60
N SER A 47 -9.60 10.75 1.79
CA SER A 47 -9.80 12.20 2.01
C SER A 47 -8.80 12.71 3.04
N LYS A 48 -8.16 13.84 2.73
CA LYS A 48 -7.23 14.49 3.66
C LYS A 48 -7.92 14.87 4.96
N LYS A 49 -7.40 14.39 6.09
CA LYS A 49 -7.90 14.71 7.45
C LYS A 49 -6.95 15.57 8.26
N SER A 50 -5.71 15.68 7.81
CA SER A 50 -4.67 16.35 8.56
C SER A 50 -4.56 17.86 8.30
N SER A 51 -5.41 18.43 7.44
CA SER A 51 -5.36 19.85 7.06
C SER A 51 -3.94 20.29 6.64
N THR A 52 -3.42 21.39 7.22
CA THR A 52 -2.05 21.89 7.09
C THR A 52 -1.13 21.51 8.26
N THR A 53 -1.61 20.70 9.21
CA THR A 53 -0.86 20.35 10.43
C THR A 53 0.43 19.59 10.13
N ILE A 54 0.40 18.75 9.09
CA ILE A 54 1.54 17.88 8.72
C ILE A 54 2.44 18.64 7.76
N THR A 55 3.72 18.73 8.12
CA THR A 55 4.71 19.57 7.42
C THR A 55 5.88 18.77 6.83
N ALA A 56 5.96 17.47 7.10
CA ALA A 56 6.93 16.57 6.49
C ALA A 56 6.35 15.15 6.27
N GLN A 57 7.14 14.27 5.66
CA GLN A 57 6.71 12.94 5.27
C GLN A 57 6.46 12.06 6.51
N ILE A 58 5.23 11.55 6.65
CA ILE A 58 4.91 10.57 7.69
C ILE A 58 5.63 9.25 7.40
N LYS A 59 6.44 8.77 8.35
CA LYS A 59 7.16 7.49 8.27
C LYS A 59 6.47 6.37 9.05
N TRP A 60 5.78 6.69 10.15
CA TRP A 60 5.08 5.70 10.97
C TRP A 60 3.75 6.25 11.49
N ILE A 61 2.76 5.37 11.60
CA ILE A 61 1.50 5.63 12.29
C ILE A 61 1.23 4.45 13.23
N VAL A 62 1.09 4.72 14.52
CA VAL A 62 0.87 3.70 15.55
C VAL A 62 -0.41 4.00 16.33
N LYS A 63 -1.10 2.94 16.75
CA LYS A 63 -2.36 3.02 17.50
C LYS A 63 -2.11 2.63 18.95
N ASN A 64 -2.72 3.35 19.89
CA ASN A 64 -2.75 2.87 21.27
C ASN A 64 -3.72 1.67 21.37
N PRO A 65 -3.24 0.46 21.70
CA PRO A 65 -4.12 -0.71 21.78
C PRO A 65 -5.13 -0.63 22.93
N ALA A 66 -4.83 0.10 24.01
CA ALA A 66 -5.74 0.29 25.15
C ALA A 66 -6.81 1.36 24.88
N SER A 67 -6.54 2.32 23.99
CA SER A 67 -7.50 3.34 23.55
C SER A 67 -7.39 3.53 22.04
N PRO A 68 -8.08 2.71 21.22
CA PRO A 68 -7.89 2.67 19.76
C PRO A 68 -8.20 3.98 19.03
N ALA A 69 -8.91 4.91 19.66
CA ALA A 69 -9.15 6.24 19.10
C ALA A 69 -7.91 7.15 19.16
N ASN A 70 -6.97 6.86 20.07
CA ASN A 70 -5.70 7.55 20.21
C ASN A 70 -4.68 6.95 19.24
N ILE A 71 -4.26 7.78 18.27
CA ILE A 71 -3.32 7.41 17.21
C ILE A 71 -2.20 8.44 17.22
N TYR A 72 -0.99 7.97 17.00
CA TYR A 72 0.20 8.80 16.88
C TYR A 72 0.82 8.60 15.50
N ALA A 73 1.21 9.70 14.87
CA ALA A 73 1.96 9.68 13.63
C ALA A 73 3.27 10.42 13.83
N ILE A 74 4.34 9.96 13.18
CA ILE A 74 5.64 10.61 13.22
C ILE A 74 6.11 10.92 11.80
N ASP A 75 6.61 12.13 11.61
CA ASP A 75 7.22 12.54 10.35
C ASP A 75 8.74 12.35 10.32
N SER A 76 9.33 12.54 9.14
CA SER A 76 10.76 12.43 8.92
C SER A 76 11.60 13.41 9.75
N ASN A 77 11.02 14.52 10.20
CA ASN A 77 11.69 15.53 11.03
C ASN A 77 11.54 15.24 12.53
N GLY A 78 10.85 14.15 12.89
CA GLY A 78 10.63 13.72 14.27
C GLY A 78 9.44 14.37 14.96
N VAL A 79 8.66 15.21 14.28
CA VAL A 79 7.44 15.79 14.85
C VAL A 79 6.43 14.67 15.06
N VAL A 80 5.84 14.63 16.25
CA VAL A 80 4.81 13.66 16.61
C VAL A 80 3.47 14.35 16.61
N TYR A 81 2.55 13.78 15.84
CA TYR A 81 1.17 14.21 15.75
C TYR A 81 0.29 13.22 16.49
N ASN A 82 -0.78 13.71 17.09
CA ASN A 82 -1.79 12.91 17.75
C ASN A 82 -3.17 13.18 17.17
N SER A 83 -3.94 12.12 17.13
CA SER A 83 -5.38 12.15 16.94
C SER A 83 -6.03 11.39 18.09
N THR A 84 -7.07 11.97 18.68
CA THR A 84 -7.90 11.35 19.73
C THR A 84 -9.26 10.88 19.21
N ASP A 85 -9.51 11.05 17.91
CA ASP A 85 -10.78 10.79 17.23
C ASP A 85 -10.63 9.80 16.06
N SER A 86 -9.71 8.84 16.21
CA SER A 86 -9.42 7.79 15.22
C SER A 86 -8.97 8.36 13.86
N GLY A 87 -8.16 9.42 13.87
CA GLY A 87 -7.55 10.03 12.69
C GLY A 87 -8.45 11.01 11.92
N ALA A 88 -9.52 11.53 12.54
CA ALA A 88 -10.38 12.52 11.90
C ALA A 88 -9.83 13.96 12.03
N THR A 89 -9.15 14.27 13.14
CA THR A 89 -8.39 15.50 13.36
C THR A 89 -7.01 15.20 13.93
N TRP A 90 -6.06 16.10 13.69
CA TRP A 90 -4.65 15.94 14.05
C TRP A 90 -4.09 17.21 14.69
N VAL A 91 -3.36 17.03 15.79
CA VAL A 91 -2.62 18.09 16.49
C VAL A 91 -1.15 17.69 16.62
N SER A 92 -0.23 18.65 16.59
CA SER A 92 1.17 18.40 16.97
C SER A 92 1.27 18.26 18.49
N LEU A 93 1.96 17.23 18.98
CA LEU A 93 2.19 17.02 20.40
C LEU A 93 3.46 17.71 20.92
N SER A 94 4.41 18.05 20.05
CA SER A 94 5.64 18.78 20.41
C SER A 94 6.56 18.97 19.21
N ASP A 95 7.40 20.00 19.28
CA ASP A 95 8.60 20.16 18.45
C ASP A 95 9.79 19.40 19.08
N ARG A 96 9.69 18.07 19.16
CA ARG A 96 10.84 17.25 19.56
C ARG A 96 11.98 17.49 18.57
N ALA A 97 13.22 17.52 19.06
CA ALA A 97 14.40 17.62 18.20
C ALA A 97 14.86 16.23 17.73
N GLY A 98 15.34 16.14 16.49
CA GLY A 98 15.90 14.92 15.90
C GLY A 98 14.95 14.22 14.95
N ALA A 99 15.48 13.35 14.08
CA ALA A 99 14.69 12.68 13.04
C ALA A 99 13.63 11.72 13.62
N GLY A 100 12.62 11.39 12.81
CA GLY A 100 11.61 10.40 13.17
C GLY A 100 11.85 9.07 12.48
N GLU A 101 12.50 8.15 13.19
CA GLU A 101 13.04 6.94 12.56
C GLU A 101 12.34 5.65 12.98
N GLY A 102 11.54 5.70 14.04
CA GLY A 102 10.75 4.58 14.53
C GLY A 102 9.70 5.02 15.52
N ALA A 103 8.59 4.30 15.61
CA ALA A 103 7.59 4.50 16.66
C ALA A 103 6.94 3.16 17.05
N VAL A 104 6.65 2.99 18.35
CA VAL A 104 5.85 1.86 18.87
C VAL A 104 5.11 2.31 20.13
N VAL A 105 3.91 1.80 20.36
CA VAL A 105 3.21 1.96 21.64
C VAL A 105 3.41 0.69 22.44
N TRP A 106 3.97 0.82 23.64
CA TRP A 106 4.24 -0.31 24.52
C TRP A 106 4.05 0.08 25.99
N LYS A 107 3.34 -0.76 26.74
CA LYS A 107 3.14 -0.64 28.20
C LYS A 107 2.75 0.78 28.66
N ASP A 108 1.78 1.39 27.99
CA ASP A 108 1.27 2.74 28.27
C ASP A 108 2.24 3.90 27.93
N TYR A 109 3.25 3.67 27.10
CA TYR A 109 4.13 4.71 26.57
C TYR A 109 4.19 4.64 25.04
N LEU A 110 4.26 5.80 24.39
CA LEU A 110 4.74 5.90 23.03
C LEU A 110 6.27 6.00 23.09
N ILE A 111 6.96 5.05 22.47
CA ILE A 111 8.41 5.05 22.30
C ILE A 111 8.71 5.52 20.88
N VAL A 112 9.61 6.48 20.77
CA VAL A 112 9.98 7.09 19.50
C VAL A 112 11.49 7.05 19.32
N ALA A 113 11.95 6.62 18.16
CA ALA A 113 13.36 6.61 17.83
C ALA A 113 13.76 7.85 17.02
N THR A 114 14.83 8.49 17.47
CA THR A 114 15.66 9.42 16.70
C THR A 114 16.82 8.68 16.07
N THR A 115 17.68 9.38 15.33
CA THR A 115 18.88 8.79 14.69
C THR A 115 19.81 8.06 15.66
N THR A 116 19.88 8.45 16.94
CA THR A 116 20.85 7.89 17.92
C THR A 116 20.25 7.64 19.31
N GLY A 117 18.94 7.74 19.46
CA GLY A 117 18.32 7.68 20.78
C GLY A 117 16.83 7.38 20.75
N LEU A 118 16.31 6.95 21.89
CA LEU A 118 14.89 6.73 22.12
C LEU A 118 14.34 7.80 23.05
N ASP A 119 13.17 8.33 22.70
CA ASP A 119 12.34 9.21 23.51
C ASP A 119 11.09 8.46 23.93
N THR A 120 10.52 8.83 25.07
CA THR A 120 9.22 8.29 25.51
C THR A 120 8.21 9.39 25.78
N TYR A 121 6.96 9.13 25.45
CA TYR A 121 5.82 9.97 25.78
C TYR A 121 4.78 9.15 26.54
N GLY A 122 4.51 9.52 27.79
CA GLY A 122 3.58 8.79 28.65
C GLY A 122 3.64 9.23 30.11
N PRO A 123 2.93 8.55 31.01
CA PRO A 123 1.99 7.47 30.72
C PRO A 123 0.80 7.96 29.87
N LEU A 124 0.40 7.20 28.84
CA LEU A 124 -0.66 7.56 27.89
C LEU A 124 -2.06 7.53 28.53
N SER A 125 -2.23 6.77 29.61
CA SER A 125 -3.47 6.69 30.38
C SER A 125 -3.70 7.89 31.32
N GLY A 126 -2.66 8.69 31.59
CA GLY A 126 -2.70 9.79 32.55
C GLY A 126 -2.51 11.15 31.90
N THR A 127 -1.58 11.94 32.44
CA THR A 127 -1.12 13.21 31.86
C THR A 127 0.22 12.95 31.18
N PRO A 128 0.24 12.66 29.87
CA PRO A 128 1.46 12.17 29.24
C PRO A 128 2.49 13.30 29.12
N ALA A 129 3.75 13.00 29.39
CA ALA A 129 4.85 13.95 29.24
C ALA A 129 6.02 13.31 28.47
N TRP A 130 6.80 14.15 27.82
CA TRP A 130 8.02 13.73 27.12
C TRP A 130 9.16 13.47 28.10
N SER A 131 9.86 12.36 27.90
CA SER A 131 11.21 12.11 28.41
C SER A 131 12.13 11.97 27.20
N ALA A 132 12.83 13.05 26.88
CA ALA A 132 13.77 13.09 25.76
C ALA A 132 15.09 12.38 26.11
N ALA A 133 15.74 11.79 25.12
CA ALA A 133 16.97 11.02 25.23
C ALA A 133 16.92 9.97 26.37
N TRP A 134 15.79 9.25 26.47
CA TRP A 134 15.58 8.23 27.50
C TRP A 134 16.61 7.10 27.41
N GLN A 135 16.93 6.65 26.20
CA GLN A 135 17.98 5.66 25.94
C GLN A 135 18.82 6.05 24.73
N THR A 136 20.08 5.60 24.71
CA THR A 136 20.96 5.70 23.54
C THR A 136 20.91 4.41 22.74
N ILE A 137 20.86 4.53 21.42
CA ILE A 137 20.92 3.41 20.47
C ILE A 137 21.98 3.71 19.41
N ASP A 138 22.42 2.67 18.70
CA ASP A 138 23.32 2.83 17.57
C ASP A 138 22.71 3.66 16.44
N THR A 139 23.57 4.37 15.72
CA THR A 139 23.16 5.28 14.65
C THR A 139 22.43 4.55 13.52
N GLY A 140 21.23 5.01 13.16
CA GLY A 140 20.46 4.46 12.06
C GLY A 140 19.60 5.49 11.32
N ALA A 141 19.37 5.24 10.04
CA ALA A 141 18.40 5.98 9.22
C ALA A 141 17.00 5.33 9.21
N TRP A 142 16.85 4.23 9.94
CA TRP A 142 15.62 3.48 10.15
C TRP A 142 15.75 2.75 11.48
N HIS A 143 14.72 2.88 12.32
CA HIS A 143 14.60 2.18 13.59
C HIS A 143 13.25 1.46 13.65
N PRO A 144 13.00 0.46 12.78
CA PRO A 144 11.77 -0.32 12.83
C PRO A 144 11.63 -0.93 14.23
N MET A 145 10.44 -0.86 14.81
CA MET A 145 10.15 -1.40 16.12
C MET A 145 8.85 -2.21 16.09
N LEU A 146 8.82 -3.29 16.86
CA LEU A 146 7.61 -4.08 17.09
C LEU A 146 7.53 -4.53 18.55
N THR A 147 6.31 -4.76 19.02
CA THR A 147 6.08 -5.49 20.27
C THR A 147 5.93 -6.96 19.94
N SER A 148 6.79 -7.79 20.50
CA SER A 148 6.78 -9.23 20.28
C SER A 148 5.53 -9.88 20.82
N LYS A 149 4.95 -10.77 20.03
CA LYS A 149 3.84 -11.64 20.47
C LYS A 149 4.35 -12.86 21.22
N LEU A 150 5.65 -13.17 21.13
CA LEU A 150 6.27 -14.34 21.72
C LEU A 150 6.61 -14.12 23.21
N ASP A 151 7.17 -12.96 23.53
CA ASP A 151 7.67 -12.65 24.88
C ASP A 151 7.23 -11.29 25.43
N GLY A 152 6.52 -10.48 24.64
CA GLY A 152 6.02 -9.17 25.05
C GLY A 152 7.09 -8.06 25.10
N LYS A 153 8.32 -8.32 24.67
CA LYS A 153 9.40 -7.32 24.58
C LYS A 153 9.17 -6.37 23.41
N VAL A 154 9.87 -5.24 23.43
CA VAL A 154 10.07 -4.43 22.22
C VAL A 154 11.38 -4.85 21.58
N TYR A 155 11.31 -5.21 20.30
CA TYR A 155 12.48 -5.37 19.44
C TYR A 155 12.58 -4.16 18.52
N GLY A 156 13.79 -3.62 18.35
CA GLY A 156 14.03 -2.54 17.41
C GLY A 156 15.35 -2.66 16.66
N GLY A 157 15.37 -2.23 15.40
CA GLY A 157 16.60 -2.18 14.61
C GLY A 157 17.36 -0.87 14.84
N ALA A 158 18.69 -0.92 14.87
CA ALA A 158 19.55 0.25 14.97
C ALA A 158 20.84 0.04 14.18
N GLY A 159 20.88 0.56 12.95
CA GLY A 159 21.97 0.25 12.02
C GLY A 159 22.03 -1.26 11.77
N ARG A 160 23.13 -1.90 12.15
CA ARG A 160 23.31 -3.36 12.02
C ARG A 160 22.87 -4.17 13.25
N TYR A 161 22.36 -3.50 14.29
CA TYR A 161 22.10 -4.10 15.59
C TYR A 161 20.60 -4.23 15.87
N VAL A 162 20.21 -5.22 16.67
CA VAL A 162 18.89 -5.27 17.30
C VAL A 162 19.03 -4.82 18.75
N PHE A 163 18.20 -3.88 19.19
CA PHE A 163 18.04 -3.54 20.60
C PHE A 163 16.76 -4.16 21.17
N THR A 164 16.73 -4.37 22.49
CA THR A 164 15.56 -4.90 23.20
C THR A 164 15.18 -4.07 24.40
N ILE A 165 13.87 -3.99 24.66
CA ILE A 165 13.30 -3.43 25.90
C ILE A 165 12.40 -4.47 26.54
N GLU A 166 12.66 -4.80 27.79
CA GLU A 166 11.94 -5.81 28.56
C GLU A 166 11.47 -5.23 29.90
N GLU A 167 10.22 -5.47 30.28
CA GLU A 167 9.71 -5.12 31.60
C GLU A 167 10.25 -6.12 32.63
N ASN A 168 10.82 -5.63 33.73
CA ASN A 168 11.35 -6.51 34.77
C ASN A 168 10.19 -7.21 35.50
N SER A 169 10.35 -8.51 35.77
CA SER A 169 9.32 -9.33 36.41
C SER A 169 8.82 -8.70 37.72
N GLY A 170 7.49 -8.55 37.84
CA GLY A 170 6.82 -7.98 39.01
C GLY A 170 6.87 -6.45 39.10
N GLN A 171 7.37 -5.77 38.07
CA GLN A 171 7.34 -4.31 37.94
C GLN A 171 6.32 -3.88 36.88
N ASN A 172 5.96 -2.60 36.90
CA ASN A 172 5.28 -1.94 35.79
C ASN A 172 6.31 -1.07 35.08
N PHE A 173 6.43 -1.22 33.77
CA PHE A 173 7.36 -0.44 32.95
C PHE A 173 7.18 1.07 33.20
N ALA A 174 8.25 1.73 33.61
CA ALA A 174 8.32 3.17 33.80
C ALA A 174 9.71 3.68 33.37
N PRO A 175 9.81 4.48 32.28
CA PRO A 175 11.10 4.87 31.71
C PRO A 175 11.97 5.67 32.69
N GLY A 176 11.35 6.47 33.56
CA GLY A 176 12.02 7.24 34.61
C GLY A 176 12.50 6.41 35.83
N THR A 177 12.28 5.10 35.86
CA THR A 177 12.70 4.22 36.96
C THR A 177 13.40 2.98 36.38
N ALA A 178 14.74 3.05 36.30
CA ALA A 178 15.58 2.02 35.68
C ALA A 178 15.36 0.59 36.24
N ALA A 179 14.93 0.45 37.49
CA ALA A 179 14.64 -0.86 38.09
C ALA A 179 13.41 -1.57 37.47
N THR A 180 12.59 -0.88 36.67
CA THR A 180 11.35 -1.43 36.10
C THR A 180 11.55 -2.11 34.74
N TYR A 181 12.72 -1.98 34.12
CA TYR A 181 13.00 -2.56 32.81
C TYR A 181 14.46 -2.96 32.64
N THR A 182 14.71 -3.78 31.63
CA THR A 182 16.03 -4.10 31.11
C THR A 182 16.11 -3.60 29.68
N PHE A 183 17.13 -2.78 29.39
CA PHE A 183 17.44 -2.32 28.05
C PHE A 183 18.75 -2.96 27.60
N THR A 184 18.73 -3.62 26.44
CA THR A 184 19.91 -4.19 25.80
C THR A 184 20.11 -3.49 24.48
N GLN A 185 21.16 -2.67 24.38
CA GLN A 185 21.42 -1.86 23.18
C GLN A 185 21.77 -2.72 21.95
N GLN A 186 22.52 -3.81 22.14
CA GLN A 186 23.00 -4.70 21.09
C GLN A 186 22.72 -6.15 21.50
N ALA A 187 21.47 -6.58 21.33
CA ALA A 187 21.05 -7.96 21.60
C ALA A 187 21.41 -8.92 20.45
N LEU A 188 21.55 -8.39 19.22
CA LEU A 188 22.03 -9.13 18.06
C LEU A 188 22.90 -8.22 17.18
N ASP A 189 23.98 -8.78 16.66
CA ASP A 189 24.93 -8.11 15.76
C ASP A 189 24.89 -8.73 14.36
N LEU A 190 24.55 -7.95 13.34
CA LEU A 190 24.67 -8.35 11.93
C LEU A 190 26.06 -7.96 11.36
N PRO A 191 26.49 -8.51 10.21
CA PRO A 191 27.75 -8.10 9.59
C PRO A 191 27.80 -6.61 9.24
N GLU A 192 29.00 -6.02 9.18
CA GLU A 192 29.23 -4.56 9.12
C GLU A 192 28.50 -3.83 7.99
N ASP A 193 28.30 -4.48 6.85
CA ASP A 193 27.70 -3.85 5.67
C ASP A 193 26.17 -3.77 5.71
N TYR A 194 25.51 -4.52 6.61
CA TYR A 194 24.05 -4.61 6.65
C TYR A 194 23.43 -3.58 7.59
N LYS A 195 22.28 -3.05 7.17
CA LYS A 195 21.46 -2.12 7.97
C LYS A 195 20.03 -2.65 8.01
N ILE A 196 19.47 -2.77 9.20
CA ILE A 196 18.09 -3.21 9.42
C ILE A 196 17.14 -2.08 9.00
N LYS A 197 16.16 -2.41 8.14
CA LYS A 197 15.12 -1.46 7.68
C LYS A 197 13.71 -1.92 8.06
N CYS A 198 13.48 -3.22 8.21
CA CYS A 198 12.21 -3.76 8.66
C CYS A 198 12.42 -4.96 9.60
N LEU A 199 11.47 -5.14 10.50
CA LEU A 199 11.39 -6.26 11.45
C LEU A 199 10.00 -6.88 11.35
N GLU A 200 9.91 -8.20 11.51
CA GLU A 200 8.65 -8.91 11.63
C GLU A 200 8.87 -10.27 12.32
N GLU A 201 7.85 -10.83 12.97
CA GLU A 201 7.93 -12.16 13.56
C GLU A 201 7.43 -13.23 12.59
N LEU A 202 8.15 -14.36 12.50
CA LEU A 202 7.71 -15.55 11.77
C LEU A 202 8.03 -16.80 12.58
N GLY A 203 6.99 -17.48 13.06
CA GLY A 203 7.15 -18.60 14.00
C GLY A 203 7.82 -18.11 15.27
N ASN A 204 8.93 -18.73 15.66
CA ASN A 204 9.72 -18.36 16.84
C ASN A 204 10.87 -17.38 16.53
N ASN A 205 10.95 -16.88 15.30
CA ASN A 205 12.05 -16.02 14.87
C ASN A 205 11.59 -14.58 14.66
N LEU A 206 12.41 -13.64 15.10
CA LEU A 206 12.45 -12.28 14.58
C LEU A 206 13.17 -12.29 13.23
N LEU A 207 12.50 -11.84 12.18
CA LEU A 207 13.08 -11.63 10.87
C LEU A 207 13.61 -10.20 10.77
N CYS A 208 14.92 -10.06 10.55
CA CYS A 208 15.57 -8.78 10.33
C CYS A 208 15.81 -8.56 8.83
N GLY A 209 14.96 -7.76 8.18
CA GLY A 209 15.11 -7.38 6.78
C GLY A 209 16.10 -6.24 6.61
N THR A 210 17.09 -6.43 5.74
CA THR A 210 18.25 -5.53 5.63
C THR A 210 18.46 -4.94 4.24
N TRP A 211 19.23 -3.86 4.20
CA TRP A 211 19.77 -3.24 2.98
C TRP A 211 21.24 -2.84 3.20
N GLN A 212 21.94 -2.49 2.12
CA GLN A 212 23.36 -2.13 2.12
C GLN A 212 23.61 -0.89 1.26
N GLY A 213 24.73 -0.21 1.47
CA GLY A 213 25.12 1.00 0.71
C GLY A 213 24.59 2.30 1.31
N MET A 214 24.66 3.39 0.54
CA MET A 214 24.15 4.72 0.90
C MET A 214 22.76 4.97 0.32
N ASN A 215 22.49 4.43 -0.87
CA ASN A 215 21.22 4.51 -1.56
C ASN A 215 20.58 3.13 -1.69
N VAL A 216 19.25 3.11 -1.84
CA VAL A 216 18.45 1.89 -2.01
C VAL A 216 18.76 1.09 -3.27
N TYR A 217 19.57 1.62 -4.20
CA TYR A 217 19.93 1.00 -5.47
C TYR A 217 21.43 0.67 -5.59
N ASP A 218 22.22 0.86 -4.53
CA ASP A 218 23.68 0.66 -4.60
C ASP A 218 24.07 -0.82 -4.68
N VAL A 219 23.38 -1.68 -3.92
CA VAL A 219 23.73 -3.10 -3.77
C VAL A 219 22.51 -3.97 -4.06
N LYS A 220 22.63 -4.88 -5.03
CA LYS A 220 21.59 -5.85 -5.41
C LYS A 220 21.62 -7.09 -4.51
N GLU A 221 21.52 -6.87 -3.20
CA GLU A 221 21.33 -7.92 -2.22
C GLU A 221 20.33 -7.52 -1.13
N ALA A 222 19.29 -8.34 -0.97
CA ALA A 222 18.27 -8.22 0.05
C ALA A 222 18.38 -9.46 0.94
N THR A 223 18.87 -9.27 2.15
CA THR A 223 19.10 -10.37 3.09
C THR A 223 18.16 -10.24 4.28
N ILE A 224 17.52 -11.35 4.64
CA ILE A 224 16.70 -11.48 5.84
C ILE A 224 17.46 -12.39 6.81
N PHE A 225 17.72 -11.90 8.02
CA PHE A 225 18.37 -12.67 9.08
C PHE A 225 17.32 -13.12 10.09
N PRO A 226 16.97 -14.43 10.16
CA PRO A 226 16.12 -14.96 11.21
C PRO A 226 16.89 -15.05 12.53
N TRP A 227 16.29 -14.64 13.63
CA TRP A 227 16.90 -14.73 14.95
C TRP A 227 15.88 -15.20 15.98
N ASP A 228 16.29 -16.08 16.90
CA ASP A 228 15.41 -16.70 17.90
C ASP A 228 15.17 -15.82 19.15
N GLY A 229 15.69 -14.60 19.17
CA GLY A 229 15.55 -13.65 20.28
C GLY A 229 16.49 -13.87 21.46
N THR A 230 17.31 -14.93 21.46
CA THR A 230 18.11 -15.31 22.63
C THR A 230 19.54 -15.74 22.32
N SER A 231 19.78 -16.33 21.15
CA SER A 231 21.09 -16.73 20.69
C SER A 231 21.97 -15.51 20.44
N THR A 232 23.27 -15.65 20.63
CA THR A 232 24.25 -14.60 20.33
C THR A 232 24.46 -14.38 18.82
N THR A 233 23.79 -15.16 17.97
CA THR A 233 23.89 -15.10 16.52
C THR A 233 22.56 -15.47 15.87
N TYR A 234 22.44 -15.18 14.58
CA TYR A 234 21.27 -15.43 13.76
C TYR A 234 21.30 -16.82 13.12
N GLY A 235 20.13 -17.31 12.73
CA GLY A 235 19.97 -18.51 11.91
C GLY A 235 20.37 -18.28 10.44
N GLN A 236 20.25 -19.32 9.62
CA GLN A 236 20.64 -19.26 8.20
C GLN A 236 19.97 -18.06 7.48
N PRO A 237 20.75 -17.13 6.90
CA PRO A 237 20.19 -15.98 6.19
C PRO A 237 19.45 -16.40 4.92
N ILE A 238 18.36 -15.70 4.62
CA ILE A 238 17.60 -15.83 3.38
C ILE A 238 18.06 -14.71 2.45
N ILE A 239 18.62 -15.06 1.30
CA ILE A 239 19.20 -14.10 0.35
C ILE A 239 18.31 -14.01 -0.89
N ILE A 240 17.91 -12.79 -1.23
CA ILE A 240 17.16 -12.44 -2.43
C ILE A 240 18.02 -11.49 -3.26
N LYS A 241 18.15 -11.72 -4.57
CA LYS A 241 18.98 -10.89 -5.47
C LYS A 241 18.23 -9.64 -5.95
N GLU A 242 17.85 -8.84 -4.96
CA GLU A 242 17.12 -7.58 -5.05
C GLU A 242 17.84 -6.49 -4.27
N HIS A 243 17.55 -5.22 -4.54
CA HIS A 243 18.20 -4.10 -3.84
C HIS A 243 17.58 -3.83 -2.46
N GLY A 244 17.94 -4.64 -1.45
CA GLY A 244 17.47 -4.50 -0.07
C GLY A 244 16.07 -5.03 0.21
N CYS A 245 15.80 -5.33 1.47
CA CYS A 245 14.49 -5.72 2.01
C CYS A 245 13.88 -4.52 2.74
N HIS A 246 12.77 -4.02 2.22
CA HIS A 246 12.19 -2.72 2.63
C HIS A 246 10.92 -2.86 3.47
N GLY A 247 10.26 -4.01 3.44
CA GLY A 247 9.09 -4.32 4.25
C GLY A 247 8.91 -5.81 4.44
N LEU A 248 8.47 -6.20 5.63
CA LEU A 248 8.08 -7.56 6.01
C LEU A 248 6.69 -7.51 6.64
N LEU A 249 5.87 -8.52 6.33
CA LEU A 249 4.55 -8.68 6.93
C LEU A 249 4.20 -10.15 7.03
N THR A 250 3.96 -10.64 8.24
CA THR A 250 3.57 -12.04 8.46
C THR A 250 2.07 -12.22 8.48
N GLU A 251 1.59 -13.20 7.72
CA GLU A 251 0.21 -13.66 7.73
C GLU A 251 0.19 -15.20 7.74
N GLY A 252 -0.32 -15.78 8.83
CA GLY A 252 -0.21 -17.21 9.08
C GLY A 252 1.25 -17.63 9.25
N ASN A 253 1.69 -18.65 8.52
CA ASN A 253 3.05 -19.20 8.57
C ASN A 253 3.94 -18.74 7.41
N ILE A 254 3.61 -17.60 6.80
CA ILE A 254 4.35 -17.01 5.69
C ILE A 254 4.56 -15.53 5.98
N ALA A 255 5.76 -15.03 5.67
CA ALA A 255 6.04 -13.61 5.61
C ALA A 255 6.09 -13.14 4.15
N TYR A 256 5.31 -12.11 3.83
CA TYR A 256 5.45 -11.36 2.58
C TYR A 256 6.62 -10.39 2.70
N VAL A 257 7.32 -10.20 1.59
CA VAL A 257 8.56 -9.43 1.52
C VAL A 257 8.46 -8.43 0.37
N LEU A 258 8.57 -7.15 0.70
CA LEU A 258 8.76 -6.06 -0.26
C LEU A 258 10.27 -5.84 -0.42
N ALA A 259 10.85 -6.37 -1.49
CA ALA A 259 12.27 -6.31 -1.76
C ALA A 259 12.57 -5.57 -3.05
N GLY A 260 13.74 -4.93 -3.08
CA GLY A 260 14.27 -4.29 -4.28
C GLY A 260 13.50 -3.07 -4.71
N ILE A 261 13.71 -2.74 -5.98
CA ILE A 261 13.26 -1.50 -6.62
C ILE A 261 12.49 -1.75 -7.93
N GLU A 262 12.35 -3.03 -8.31
CA GLU A 262 11.73 -3.47 -9.56
C GLU A 262 10.24 -3.83 -9.39
N GLY A 263 9.72 -3.75 -8.15
CA GLY A 263 8.32 -4.02 -7.83
C GLY A 263 7.95 -5.50 -7.73
N ILE A 264 8.95 -6.40 -7.61
CA ILE A 264 8.70 -7.83 -7.37
C ILE A 264 8.41 -8.04 -5.89
N ILE A 265 7.30 -8.73 -5.62
CA ILE A 265 6.85 -9.08 -4.28
C ILE A 265 7.21 -10.54 -4.06
N TYR A 266 7.84 -10.83 -2.92
CA TYR A 266 8.25 -12.18 -2.55
C TYR A 266 7.45 -12.66 -1.34
N LYS A 267 7.50 -13.96 -1.09
CA LYS A 267 7.15 -14.54 0.21
C LYS A 267 8.23 -15.48 0.69
N THR A 268 8.30 -15.68 2.00
CA THR A 268 9.22 -16.60 2.65
C THR A 268 8.51 -17.41 3.73
N ASN A 269 8.95 -18.65 3.90
CA ASN A 269 8.58 -19.52 5.02
C ASN A 269 9.62 -19.53 6.15
N GLY A 270 10.58 -18.60 6.12
CA GLY A 270 11.68 -18.53 7.09
C GLY A 270 12.91 -19.36 6.71
N VAL A 271 12.88 -20.06 5.57
CA VAL A 271 14.02 -20.85 5.05
C VAL A 271 14.38 -20.43 3.63
N SER A 272 13.39 -20.18 2.79
CA SER A 272 13.57 -19.81 1.39
C SER A 272 12.55 -18.73 0.99
N ALA A 273 12.91 -17.90 0.01
CA ALA A 273 12.04 -16.88 -0.53
C ALA A 273 11.76 -17.12 -2.03
N TRP A 274 10.56 -16.79 -2.49
CA TRP A 274 10.16 -16.92 -3.88
C TRP A 274 9.16 -15.83 -4.29
N PRO A 275 9.16 -15.40 -5.57
CA PRO A 275 8.27 -14.34 -6.04
C PRO A 275 6.82 -14.79 -6.06
N VAL A 276 5.89 -13.85 -5.79
CA VAL A 276 4.44 -14.08 -5.79
C VAL A 276 3.65 -13.15 -6.70
N ALA A 277 4.20 -11.96 -6.97
CA ALA A 277 3.63 -10.98 -7.89
C ALA A 277 4.70 -9.97 -8.31
N GLN A 278 4.40 -9.20 -9.35
CA GLN A 278 5.21 -8.07 -9.79
C GLN A 278 4.31 -6.91 -10.17
N ILE A 279 4.65 -5.71 -9.69
CA ILE A 279 4.00 -4.47 -10.12
C ILE A 279 4.27 -4.30 -11.62
N PRO A 280 3.23 -4.22 -12.48
CA PRO A 280 3.42 -4.21 -13.93
C PRO A 280 4.13 -2.95 -14.40
N SER A 281 5.10 -3.11 -15.31
CA SER A 281 5.78 -1.97 -15.93
C SER A 281 4.87 -1.10 -16.80
N SER A 282 3.72 -1.64 -17.23
CA SER A 282 2.68 -0.87 -17.93
C SER A 282 1.96 0.13 -17.02
N VAL A 283 2.00 -0.08 -15.70
CA VAL A 283 1.46 0.86 -14.71
C VAL A 283 2.58 1.73 -14.15
N CYS A 284 3.70 1.10 -13.81
CA CYS A 284 4.87 1.74 -13.20
C CYS A 284 6.09 1.55 -14.10
N ASP A 285 6.32 2.47 -15.05
CA ASP A 285 7.50 2.41 -15.91
C ASP A 285 8.78 2.84 -15.16
N ILE A 286 9.61 1.85 -14.86
CA ILE A 286 10.90 2.00 -14.18
C ILE A 286 12.09 2.07 -15.14
N SER A 287 11.87 2.33 -16.43
CA SER A 287 12.94 2.56 -17.39
C SER A 287 13.76 3.81 -17.04
N ASN A 288 14.96 3.94 -17.64
CA ASN A 288 15.80 5.15 -17.55
C ASN A 288 16.18 5.54 -16.11
N THR A 289 16.72 4.61 -15.32
CA THR A 289 17.20 4.81 -13.93
C THR A 289 16.12 5.11 -12.89
N LYS A 290 14.84 5.07 -13.29
CA LYS A 290 13.72 5.19 -12.35
C LYS A 290 13.60 3.93 -11.48
N TYR A 291 12.99 4.09 -10.32
CA TYR A 291 12.86 3.00 -9.36
C TYR A 291 11.61 3.15 -8.50
N LEU A 292 11.15 2.03 -7.96
CA LEU A 292 10.15 2.00 -6.89
C LEU A 292 10.84 1.96 -5.53
N GLU A 293 10.18 2.53 -4.53
CA GLU A 293 10.59 2.46 -3.14
C GLU A 293 9.42 2.02 -2.27
N PHE A 294 9.74 1.19 -1.28
CA PHE A 294 8.81 0.76 -0.24
C PHE A 294 9.28 1.27 1.12
N TYR A 295 8.30 1.59 1.96
CA TYR A 295 8.52 2.12 3.29
C TYR A 295 8.03 1.10 4.33
N PRO A 296 8.82 0.80 5.37
CA PRO A 296 8.47 -0.25 6.34
C PRO A 296 7.18 0.09 7.11
N GLY A 297 6.91 1.37 7.39
CA GLY A 297 5.67 1.81 8.01
C GLY A 297 4.44 1.73 7.09
N ALA A 298 4.64 1.48 5.79
CA ALA A 298 3.59 1.41 4.78
C ALA A 298 3.29 -0.02 4.35
N PHE A 299 3.44 -1.01 5.24
CA PHE A 299 3.06 -2.40 4.96
C PHE A 299 2.26 -2.99 6.13
N ILE A 300 0.99 -3.32 5.87
CA ILE A 300 0.05 -3.78 6.90
C ILE A 300 -0.83 -4.92 6.40
N ASN A 301 -1.38 -5.71 7.32
CA ASN A 301 -2.54 -6.55 7.02
C ASN A 301 -3.81 -5.71 7.21
N TYR A 302 -4.62 -5.61 6.16
CA TYR A 302 -5.91 -4.93 6.18
C TYR A 302 -6.94 -5.73 5.38
N LYS A 303 -8.13 -5.94 5.95
CA LYS A 303 -9.17 -6.81 5.37
C LYS A 303 -8.70 -8.24 5.10
N GLY A 304 -7.80 -8.78 5.94
CA GLY A 304 -7.29 -10.15 5.84
C GLY A 304 -6.42 -10.38 4.61
N ARG A 305 -5.69 -9.34 4.19
CA ARG A 305 -4.74 -9.41 3.08
C ARG A 305 -3.66 -8.33 3.20
N PRO A 306 -2.49 -8.51 2.58
CA PRO A 306 -1.45 -7.49 2.57
C PRO A 306 -1.86 -6.22 1.81
N PHE A 307 -1.68 -5.06 2.45
CA PHE A 307 -1.80 -3.72 1.86
C PHE A 307 -0.45 -3.01 2.00
N PHE A 308 0.02 -2.38 0.93
CA PHE A 308 1.31 -1.71 0.92
C PHE A 308 1.32 -0.42 0.10
N GLY A 309 2.18 0.52 0.51
CA GLY A 309 2.44 1.74 -0.23
C GLY A 309 3.49 1.52 -1.32
N VAL A 310 3.21 1.97 -2.54
CA VAL A 310 4.18 2.03 -3.64
C VAL A 310 4.56 3.49 -3.84
N SER A 311 5.87 3.77 -3.79
CA SER A 311 6.42 5.13 -3.81
C SER A 311 7.49 5.30 -4.89
N SER A 312 7.66 6.52 -5.39
CA SER A 312 8.74 6.87 -6.31
C SER A 312 8.94 8.38 -6.39
N GLN A 313 10.07 8.80 -6.95
CA GLN A 313 10.38 10.20 -7.22
C GLN A 313 9.72 10.72 -8.52
N ASN A 314 9.43 9.86 -9.50
CA ASN A 314 8.97 10.25 -10.83
C ASN A 314 8.45 9.06 -11.69
N VAL A 315 7.67 8.17 -11.07
CA VAL A 315 7.03 7.01 -11.72
C VAL A 315 5.54 7.10 -11.47
N ALA A 316 4.73 6.92 -12.53
CA ALA A 316 3.29 6.87 -12.41
C ALA A 316 2.82 5.58 -11.70
N GLY A 317 1.58 5.57 -11.21
CA GLY A 317 1.00 4.40 -10.54
C GLY A 317 1.30 4.26 -9.06
N MET A 318 1.83 5.31 -8.41
CA MET A 318 2.04 5.33 -6.96
C MET A 318 0.70 5.42 -6.22
N GLY A 319 0.67 4.88 -5.00
CA GLY A 319 -0.54 4.80 -4.19
C GLY A 319 -0.54 3.58 -3.28
N VAL A 320 -1.73 3.19 -2.82
CA VAL A 320 -1.92 2.03 -1.95
C VAL A 320 -2.35 0.83 -2.78
N TRP A 321 -1.59 -0.25 -2.66
CA TRP A 321 -1.78 -1.50 -3.37
C TRP A 321 -2.15 -2.62 -2.40
N SER A 322 -2.77 -3.68 -2.90
CA SER A 322 -3.01 -4.90 -2.15
C SER A 322 -2.71 -6.14 -2.97
N LEU A 323 -2.51 -7.24 -2.25
CA LEU A 323 -2.25 -8.56 -2.79
C LEU A 323 -3.23 -9.56 -2.20
N MET A 324 -3.77 -10.49 -2.99
CA MET A 324 -4.51 -11.64 -2.49
C MET A 324 -4.14 -12.89 -3.28
N GLU A 325 -3.65 -13.92 -2.60
CA GLU A 325 -3.40 -15.21 -3.23
C GLU A 325 -4.70 -16.03 -3.31
N THR A 326 -4.95 -16.64 -4.47
CA THR A 326 -6.10 -17.53 -4.70
C THR A 326 -5.63 -18.83 -5.35
N SER A 327 -6.50 -19.84 -5.41
CA SER A 327 -6.19 -21.09 -6.12
C SER A 327 -5.96 -20.91 -7.63
N LYS A 328 -6.32 -19.75 -8.20
CA LYS A 328 -6.15 -19.42 -9.62
C LYS A 328 -4.96 -18.49 -9.88
N GLY A 329 -4.20 -18.16 -8.85
CA GLY A 329 -3.08 -17.22 -8.91
C GLY A 329 -3.26 -16.02 -7.98
N THR A 330 -2.36 -15.07 -8.10
CA THR A 330 -2.30 -13.89 -7.24
C THR A 330 -3.04 -12.71 -7.87
N ILE A 331 -3.94 -12.11 -7.10
CA ILE A 331 -4.66 -10.89 -7.47
C ILE A 331 -3.88 -9.70 -6.90
N LEU A 332 -3.37 -8.85 -7.79
CA LEU A 332 -2.74 -7.58 -7.45
C LEU A 332 -3.72 -6.44 -7.78
N ASN A 333 -3.92 -5.50 -6.87
CA ASN A 333 -4.86 -4.39 -7.05
C ASN A 333 -4.24 -3.05 -6.61
N HIS A 334 -4.43 -1.99 -7.37
CA HIS A 334 -4.16 -0.61 -6.92
C HIS A 334 -5.43 -0.07 -6.26
N GLU A 335 -5.53 -0.31 -4.96
CA GLU A 335 -6.72 -0.08 -4.16
C GLU A 335 -7.10 1.39 -4.03
N HIS A 336 -6.11 2.27 -3.80
CA HIS A 336 -6.38 3.69 -3.56
C HIS A 336 -5.28 4.62 -4.10
N SER A 337 -5.71 5.63 -4.85
CA SER A 337 -5.00 6.89 -5.06
C SER A 337 -5.22 7.83 -3.86
N ILE A 338 -4.22 8.64 -3.55
CA ILE A 338 -4.31 9.65 -2.49
C ILE A 338 -5.29 10.76 -2.86
N SER A 339 -5.68 11.56 -1.87
CA SER A 339 -6.70 12.60 -2.02
C SER A 339 -6.35 13.74 -2.98
N THR A 340 -5.07 13.91 -3.36
CA THR A 340 -4.66 14.86 -4.40
C THR A 340 -4.85 14.32 -5.82
N LEU A 341 -5.15 13.03 -5.97
CA LEU A 341 -5.32 12.31 -7.25
C LEU A 341 -4.08 12.28 -8.14
N THR A 342 -2.92 12.70 -7.64
CA THR A 342 -1.65 12.51 -8.34
C THR A 342 -1.22 11.04 -8.25
N ASP A 343 -0.44 10.58 -9.23
CA ASP A 343 0.02 9.20 -9.31
C ASP A 343 1.54 9.05 -9.35
N GLY A 344 2.28 10.13 -9.11
CA GLY A 344 3.74 10.14 -9.08
C GLY A 344 4.43 10.31 -10.45
N GLY A 345 3.69 10.38 -11.55
CA GLY A 345 4.27 10.46 -12.90
C GLY A 345 5.14 11.70 -13.15
N THR A 346 4.78 12.83 -12.54
CA THR A 346 5.44 14.13 -12.78
C THR A 346 6.31 14.59 -11.60
N ASN A 347 5.96 14.18 -10.38
CA ASN A 347 6.63 14.63 -9.14
C ASN A 347 6.71 13.47 -8.14
N PRO A 348 7.54 13.59 -7.08
CA PRO A 348 7.64 12.56 -6.06
C PRO A 348 6.31 12.31 -5.37
N LEU A 349 5.86 11.06 -5.35
CA LEU A 349 4.73 10.61 -4.57
C LEU A 349 5.17 9.44 -3.68
N ILE A 350 5.10 9.66 -2.37
CA ILE A 350 5.56 8.71 -1.36
C ILE A 350 4.42 8.36 -0.41
N ILE A 351 4.19 7.07 -0.24
CA ILE A 351 3.31 6.49 0.77
C ILE A 351 4.21 5.95 1.87
N GLY A 352 4.37 6.75 2.93
CA GLY A 352 5.34 6.47 3.99
C GLY A 352 4.77 5.65 5.14
N ALA A 353 3.45 5.70 5.37
CA ALA A 353 2.81 4.92 6.43
C ALA A 353 1.37 4.52 6.12
N LEU A 354 0.97 3.34 6.62
CA LEU A 354 -0.39 2.82 6.58
C LEU A 354 -0.84 2.36 7.96
N LEU A 355 -2.12 2.56 8.31
CA LEU A 355 -2.70 1.99 9.53
C LEU A 355 -4.19 1.68 9.37
N GLY A 356 -4.56 0.40 9.54
CA GLY A 356 -5.96 -0.01 9.62
C GLY A 356 -6.62 0.42 10.94
N ILE A 357 -7.72 1.17 10.85
CA ILE A 357 -8.44 1.71 12.02
C ILE A 357 -9.62 0.83 12.38
N THR A 358 -10.49 0.56 11.41
CA THR A 358 -11.63 -0.35 11.52
C THR A 358 -11.58 -1.35 10.37
N ARG A 359 -12.62 -2.19 10.19
CA ARG A 359 -12.76 -3.05 9.01
C ARG A 359 -12.73 -2.28 7.68
N ASP A 360 -13.28 -1.06 7.69
CA ASP A 360 -13.57 -0.29 6.48
C ASP A 360 -12.84 1.05 6.41
N THR A 361 -12.00 1.37 7.40
CA THR A 361 -11.22 2.61 7.40
C THR A 361 -9.72 2.37 7.56
N LEU A 362 -8.97 3.02 6.69
CA LEU A 362 -7.51 3.02 6.62
C LEU A 362 -7.01 4.47 6.74
N LEU A 363 -5.87 4.66 7.41
CA LEU A 363 -5.08 5.88 7.34
C LEU A 363 -3.91 5.70 6.39
N VAL A 364 -3.60 6.76 5.64
CA VAL A 364 -2.49 6.79 4.68
C VAL A 364 -1.69 8.06 4.90
N GLY A 365 -0.46 7.91 5.38
CA GLY A 365 0.51 9.01 5.47
C GLY A 365 1.25 9.16 4.15
N TRP A 366 1.15 10.34 3.53
CA TRP A 366 1.67 10.58 2.19
C TRP A 366 2.44 11.90 2.07
N ARG A 367 3.31 11.94 1.07
CA ARG A 367 3.97 13.14 0.54
C ARG A 367 3.73 13.20 -0.96
N ASP A 368 3.26 14.34 -1.43
CA ASP A 368 3.10 14.68 -2.84
C ASP A 368 3.92 15.96 -3.11
N ASN A 369 5.10 15.77 -3.68
CA ASN A 369 6.12 16.78 -3.88
C ASN A 369 6.52 17.53 -2.58
N VAL A 370 6.00 18.74 -2.39
CA VAL A 370 6.23 19.60 -1.21
C VAL A 370 5.02 19.64 -0.28
N THR A 371 3.96 18.91 -0.61
CA THR A 371 2.74 18.81 0.20
C THR A 371 2.71 17.48 0.94
N TYR A 372 2.14 17.50 2.14
CA TYR A 372 2.12 16.35 3.03
C TYR A 372 0.72 16.19 3.61
N GLY A 373 0.38 14.96 3.99
CA GLY A 373 -0.90 14.72 4.62
C GLY A 373 -1.06 13.35 5.23
N ILE A 374 -2.10 13.24 6.04
CA ILE A 374 -2.70 11.96 6.40
C ILE A 374 -4.11 11.95 5.84
N ASP A 375 -4.35 11.00 4.94
CA ASP A 375 -5.67 10.68 4.45
C ASP A 375 -6.33 9.63 5.34
N LYS A 376 -7.66 9.67 5.36
CA LYS A 376 -8.50 8.62 5.92
C LYS A 376 -9.51 8.19 4.88
N THR A 377 -9.77 6.89 4.78
CA THR A 377 -10.90 6.37 3.99
C THR A 377 -12.20 7.04 4.47
N ASN A 378 -12.98 7.57 3.53
CA ASN A 378 -14.28 8.16 3.81
C ASN A 378 -15.37 7.10 3.57
N PRO A 379 -15.93 6.48 4.62
CA PRO A 379 -16.96 5.44 4.45
C PRO A 379 -18.28 5.98 3.87
N ALA A 380 -18.46 7.31 3.90
CA ALA A 380 -19.60 8.02 3.32
C ALA A 380 -19.26 8.68 1.99
N SER A 381 -18.23 8.20 1.28
CA SER A 381 -18.05 8.56 -0.13
C SER A 381 -17.34 7.49 -0.96
N PHE A 382 -17.95 7.17 -2.10
CA PHE A 382 -17.35 6.46 -3.23
C PHE A 382 -17.02 7.43 -4.37
N ALA A 383 -17.37 8.71 -4.23
CA ALA A 383 -17.22 9.73 -5.24
C ALA A 383 -15.97 10.57 -4.98
N TYR A 384 -14.96 10.43 -5.84
CA TYR A 384 -14.06 11.53 -6.13
C TYR A 384 -14.89 12.50 -6.98
N GLY A 385 -15.55 13.48 -6.35
CA GLY A 385 -16.85 14.09 -6.70
C GLY A 385 -17.22 14.57 -8.13
N THR A 386 -16.40 14.34 -9.15
CA THR A 386 -16.71 14.56 -10.58
C THR A 386 -16.02 13.57 -11.50
N ASP A 387 -15.19 12.68 -10.95
CA ASP A 387 -14.09 12.08 -11.69
C ASP A 387 -14.30 10.58 -11.85
N TYR A 388 -14.14 10.15 -13.08
CA TYR A 388 -14.03 8.77 -13.52
C TYR A 388 -12.64 8.18 -13.16
N SER A 389 -12.19 8.44 -11.93
CA SER A 389 -10.83 8.11 -11.44
C SER A 389 -10.69 6.65 -10.98
N GLY A 390 -11.80 5.96 -10.72
CA GLY A 390 -11.82 4.52 -10.55
C GLY A 390 -12.13 3.83 -11.85
N TYR A 391 -11.21 3.00 -12.33
CA TYR A 391 -11.30 2.39 -13.65
C TYR A 391 -10.50 1.10 -13.74
N PHE A 392 -10.77 0.34 -14.79
CA PHE A 392 -9.87 -0.71 -15.25
C PHE A 392 -9.60 -0.59 -16.73
N GLU A 393 -8.42 -1.02 -17.14
CA GLU A 393 -8.01 -1.17 -18.52
C GLU A 393 -7.88 -2.67 -18.79
N SER A 394 -8.62 -3.15 -19.78
CA SER A 394 -8.62 -4.56 -20.21
C SER A 394 -7.28 -4.99 -20.81
N ALA A 395 -7.16 -6.26 -21.18
CA ALA A 395 -6.06 -6.70 -22.02
C ALA A 395 -6.09 -6.00 -23.39
N LEU A 396 -4.95 -5.93 -24.05
CA LEU A 396 -4.89 -5.58 -25.47
C LEU A 396 -5.30 -6.82 -26.28
N TYR A 397 -6.54 -6.86 -26.73
CA TYR A 397 -7.07 -8.00 -27.46
C TYR A 397 -6.65 -7.95 -28.92
N TRP A 398 -6.13 -9.07 -29.42
CA TRP A 398 -5.94 -9.26 -30.86
C TRP A 398 -7.27 -9.71 -31.47
N VAL A 399 -7.88 -8.84 -32.27
CA VAL A 399 -9.25 -9.00 -32.78
C VAL A 399 -9.34 -9.21 -34.29
N GLY A 400 -8.29 -8.85 -35.03
CA GLY A 400 -8.22 -9.00 -36.48
C GLY A 400 -6.78 -9.01 -37.00
N GLY A 401 -6.60 -9.37 -38.27
CA GLY A 401 -5.30 -9.34 -38.96
C GLY A 401 -5.16 -8.11 -39.86
N GLU A 402 -3.98 -7.87 -40.43
CA GLU A 402 -3.76 -6.79 -41.42
C GLU A 402 -4.69 -6.91 -42.63
N ILE A 403 -4.91 -8.14 -43.08
CA ILE A 403 -5.72 -8.45 -44.27
C ILE A 403 -7.21 -8.51 -43.92
N THR A 404 -7.53 -8.86 -42.67
CA THR A 404 -8.90 -9.01 -42.18
C THR A 404 -9.03 -8.29 -40.83
N PRO A 405 -8.96 -6.95 -40.82
CA PRO A 405 -9.16 -6.17 -39.61
C PRO A 405 -10.63 -6.22 -39.20
N ARG A 406 -10.91 -5.95 -37.93
CA ARG A 406 -12.25 -6.01 -37.36
C ARG A 406 -12.75 -4.62 -37.00
N THR A 407 -14.00 -4.33 -37.36
CA THR A 407 -14.74 -3.14 -36.92
C THR A 407 -15.72 -3.56 -35.83
N PHE A 408 -15.96 -2.70 -34.84
CA PHE A 408 -17.03 -2.91 -33.87
C PHE A 408 -18.03 -1.76 -33.97
N GLU A 409 -19.25 -2.09 -34.39
CA GLU A 409 -20.30 -1.10 -34.63
C GLU A 409 -21.14 -0.88 -33.37
N GLN A 410 -21.31 -1.91 -32.54
CA GLN A 410 -22.17 -1.87 -31.37
C GLN A 410 -21.44 -2.34 -30.12
N LEU A 411 -21.86 -1.76 -28.99
CA LEU A 411 -21.51 -2.25 -27.67
C LEU A 411 -22.75 -2.57 -26.85
N GLU A 412 -22.58 -3.44 -25.87
CA GLU A 412 -23.58 -3.69 -24.84
C GLU A 412 -22.87 -3.96 -23.52
N PHE A 413 -23.21 -3.22 -22.46
CA PHE A 413 -22.67 -3.48 -21.13
C PHE A 413 -23.74 -3.87 -20.13
N PHE A 414 -23.32 -4.60 -19.11
CA PHE A 414 -24.16 -5.16 -18.07
C PHE A 414 -23.67 -4.73 -16.69
N LEU A 415 -24.62 -4.33 -15.86
CA LEU A 415 -24.47 -4.03 -14.46
C LEU A 415 -25.19 -5.10 -13.63
N ALA A 416 -24.70 -5.36 -12.42
CA ALA A 416 -25.38 -6.27 -11.49
C ALA A 416 -26.59 -5.64 -10.79
N LYS A 417 -26.70 -4.31 -10.85
CA LYS A 417 -27.84 -3.51 -10.40
C LYS A 417 -27.91 -2.24 -11.24
N GLU A 418 -29.08 -1.62 -11.26
CA GLU A 418 -29.32 -0.33 -11.93
C GLU A 418 -28.42 0.78 -11.36
N LEU A 419 -28.09 1.77 -12.19
CA LEU A 419 -27.39 2.97 -11.73
C LEU A 419 -28.29 3.80 -10.80
N ALA A 420 -27.74 4.22 -9.67
CA ALA A 420 -28.38 5.23 -8.84
C ALA A 420 -28.25 6.63 -9.47
N ALA A 421 -29.08 7.58 -9.04
CA ALA A 421 -28.98 8.96 -9.49
C ALA A 421 -27.55 9.49 -9.29
N THR A 422 -26.99 10.16 -10.31
CA THR A 422 -25.63 10.73 -10.37
C THR A 422 -24.46 9.73 -10.48
N GLU A 423 -24.75 8.42 -10.48
CA GLU A 423 -23.77 7.41 -10.88
C GLU A 423 -23.55 7.42 -12.40
N GLY A 424 -22.41 6.88 -12.84
CA GLY A 424 -22.12 6.75 -14.27
C GLY A 424 -21.06 5.72 -14.60
N VAL A 425 -21.07 5.30 -15.86
CA VAL A 425 -20.08 4.44 -16.50
C VAL A 425 -19.56 5.17 -17.72
N LYS A 426 -18.25 5.31 -17.84
CA LYS A 426 -17.60 5.82 -19.03
C LYS A 426 -16.80 4.72 -19.72
N ILE A 427 -16.94 4.62 -21.03
CA ILE A 427 -16.24 3.62 -21.84
C ILE A 427 -15.34 4.34 -22.83
N ASP A 428 -14.05 4.01 -22.80
CA ASP A 428 -13.06 4.51 -23.73
C ASP A 428 -12.36 3.34 -24.43
N TYR A 429 -11.85 3.56 -25.64
CA TYR A 429 -11.06 2.57 -26.38
C TYR A 429 -9.75 3.13 -26.90
N ARG A 430 -8.80 2.24 -27.22
CA ARG A 430 -7.66 2.54 -28.07
C ARG A 430 -7.27 1.31 -28.88
N VAL A 431 -6.60 1.52 -30.00
CA VAL A 431 -6.19 0.45 -30.92
C VAL A 431 -4.69 0.14 -30.87
N ASN A 432 -3.93 0.97 -30.16
CA ASN A 432 -2.50 0.80 -29.89
C ASN A 432 -2.16 1.29 -28.47
N LEU A 433 -1.14 0.70 -27.83
CA LEU A 433 -0.67 1.08 -26.50
C LEU A 433 -0.03 2.48 -26.45
N THR A 434 0.44 2.99 -27.59
CA THR A 434 0.97 4.36 -27.70
C THR A 434 -0.12 5.42 -27.83
N ASP A 435 -1.34 5.00 -28.17
CA ASP A 435 -2.44 5.93 -28.39
C ASP A 435 -3.08 6.33 -27.07
N SER A 436 -3.58 7.57 -27.03
CA SER A 436 -4.51 8.01 -26.00
C SER A 436 -5.84 7.26 -26.15
N PHE A 437 -6.52 7.05 -25.03
CA PHE A 437 -7.89 6.55 -25.05
C PHE A 437 -8.83 7.57 -25.70
N THR A 438 -9.67 7.08 -26.59
CA THR A 438 -10.77 7.81 -27.23
C THR A 438 -12.07 7.41 -26.54
N GLU A 439 -12.82 8.40 -26.04
CA GLU A 439 -14.12 8.16 -25.40
C GLU A 439 -15.11 7.64 -26.45
N ILE A 440 -15.86 6.58 -26.11
CA ILE A 440 -17.04 6.16 -26.87
C ILE A 440 -18.21 7.02 -26.40
N ASP A 441 -18.59 6.85 -25.13
CA ASP A 441 -19.57 7.71 -24.47
C ASP A 441 -19.50 7.57 -22.94
N THR A 442 -20.27 8.43 -22.28
CA THR A 442 -20.50 8.49 -20.85
C THR A 442 -21.98 8.24 -20.53
N TYR A 443 -22.24 7.15 -19.82
CA TYR A 443 -23.58 6.66 -19.51
C TYR A 443 -23.98 6.94 -18.07
N THR A 444 -25.06 7.68 -17.87
CA THR A 444 -25.71 7.92 -16.57
C THR A 444 -27.16 7.43 -16.61
N THR A 445 -27.93 7.70 -15.56
CA THR A 445 -29.38 7.43 -15.54
C THR A 445 -30.16 8.17 -16.63
N THR A 446 -29.59 9.22 -17.22
CA THR A 446 -30.21 9.99 -18.32
C THR A 446 -30.17 9.20 -19.64
N GLU A 447 -29.01 8.61 -19.96
CA GLU A 447 -28.77 7.88 -21.20
C GLU A 447 -29.34 6.46 -21.11
N MET A 448 -29.15 5.77 -19.97
CA MET A 448 -29.60 4.39 -19.77
C MET A 448 -31.07 4.26 -19.39
N GLY A 449 -31.69 5.31 -18.85
CA GLY A 449 -32.95 5.22 -18.12
C GLY A 449 -32.79 4.63 -16.72
N THR A 450 -33.80 4.84 -15.88
CA THR A 450 -33.72 4.62 -14.41
C THR A 450 -33.93 3.19 -13.95
N SER A 451 -34.26 2.25 -14.84
CA SER A 451 -34.57 0.85 -14.48
C SER A 451 -33.93 -0.17 -15.42
N GLN A 452 -32.73 0.16 -15.91
CA GLN A 452 -31.97 -0.71 -16.80
C GLN A 452 -30.68 -1.17 -16.11
N SER A 453 -30.43 -2.48 -16.20
CA SER A 453 -29.17 -3.11 -15.76
C SER A 453 -28.29 -3.52 -16.95
N SER A 454 -28.71 -3.19 -18.16
CA SER A 454 -27.94 -3.33 -19.39
C SER A 454 -28.24 -2.17 -20.32
N HIS A 455 -27.28 -1.79 -21.15
CA HIS A 455 -27.46 -0.73 -22.14
C HIS A 455 -26.70 -1.08 -23.41
N GLU A 456 -27.33 -0.84 -24.56
CA GLU A 456 -26.77 -1.02 -25.91
C GLU A 456 -26.60 0.35 -26.56
N ASP A 457 -25.47 0.54 -27.23
CA ASP A 457 -25.16 1.79 -27.92
C ASP A 457 -24.19 1.56 -29.11
N GLU A 458 -23.98 2.59 -29.91
CA GLU A 458 -22.97 2.59 -30.97
C GLU A 458 -21.56 2.59 -30.37
N ALA A 459 -20.72 1.64 -30.80
CA ALA A 459 -19.32 1.62 -30.40
C ALA A 459 -18.43 2.47 -31.33
N ALA A 460 -18.78 2.51 -32.61
CA ALA A 460 -18.06 3.21 -33.68
C ALA A 460 -16.52 3.01 -33.67
N ILE A 461 -16.04 1.84 -33.24
CA ILE A 461 -14.59 1.56 -33.21
C ILE A 461 -14.17 1.22 -34.64
N PRO A 462 -13.26 2.00 -35.24
CA PRO A 462 -12.84 1.79 -36.62
C PRO A 462 -12.15 0.43 -36.79
N SER A 463 -12.06 0.00 -38.04
CA SER A 463 -11.33 -1.20 -38.45
C SER A 463 -9.94 -1.25 -37.82
N CYS A 464 -9.72 -2.23 -36.95
CA CYS A 464 -8.50 -2.38 -36.16
C CYS A 464 -8.04 -3.85 -36.06
N GLN A 465 -6.76 -4.02 -35.73
CA GLN A 465 -6.17 -5.33 -35.43
C GLN A 465 -6.22 -5.64 -33.95
N MET A 466 -6.06 -4.60 -33.13
CA MET A 466 -6.04 -4.68 -31.69
C MET A 466 -7.00 -3.66 -31.12
N VAL A 467 -7.58 -4.01 -29.98
CA VAL A 467 -8.41 -3.09 -29.21
C VAL A 467 -8.16 -3.30 -27.73
N GLN A 468 -8.07 -2.20 -27.00
CA GLN A 468 -8.09 -2.19 -25.56
C GLN A 468 -9.20 -1.26 -25.10
N ILE A 469 -9.99 -1.72 -24.15
CA ILE A 469 -11.06 -0.95 -23.53
C ILE A 469 -10.66 -0.52 -22.13
N LYS A 470 -11.01 0.72 -21.81
CA LYS A 470 -11.04 1.27 -20.46
C LYS A 470 -12.48 1.48 -20.04
N VAL A 471 -12.83 0.99 -18.87
CA VAL A 471 -14.13 1.26 -18.25
C VAL A 471 -13.88 2.00 -16.95
N SER A 472 -14.47 3.19 -16.86
CA SER A 472 -14.33 4.07 -15.70
C SER A 472 -15.68 4.24 -15.01
N LEU A 473 -15.68 4.26 -13.68
CA LEU A 473 -16.89 4.33 -12.87
C LEU A 473 -16.96 5.65 -12.11
N LYS A 474 -18.18 6.18 -11.99
CA LYS A 474 -18.50 7.33 -11.15
C LYS A 474 -19.53 6.92 -10.09
N GLY A 475 -19.16 7.10 -8.83
CA GLY A 475 -20.02 6.81 -7.67
C GLY A 475 -20.63 8.07 -7.06
N THR A 476 -21.32 7.89 -5.94
CA THR A 476 -21.90 8.96 -5.11
C THR A 476 -21.31 8.94 -3.70
N SER A 477 -21.85 9.76 -2.80
CA SER A 477 -21.49 9.67 -1.39
C SER A 477 -21.91 8.31 -0.76
N THR A 478 -22.98 7.70 -1.25
CA THR A 478 -23.57 6.52 -0.57
C THR A 478 -23.61 5.26 -1.43
N THR A 479 -23.36 5.37 -2.73
CA THR A 479 -23.52 4.28 -3.68
C THR A 479 -22.40 4.25 -4.73
N THR A 480 -22.22 3.09 -5.35
CA THR A 480 -21.30 2.87 -6.46
C THR A 480 -21.96 1.99 -7.54
N PRO A 481 -21.65 2.22 -8.83
CA PRO A 481 -21.97 1.30 -9.92
C PRO A 481 -21.47 -0.12 -9.63
N SER A 482 -22.10 -1.11 -10.25
CA SER A 482 -21.71 -2.52 -10.12
C SER A 482 -21.50 -3.14 -11.49
N PHE A 483 -20.39 -2.77 -12.12
CA PHE A 483 -20.07 -3.19 -13.48
C PHE A 483 -19.72 -4.68 -13.55
N ARG A 484 -20.24 -5.39 -14.56
CA ARG A 484 -20.06 -6.84 -14.71
C ARG A 484 -19.37 -7.25 -16.01
N LEU A 485 -19.85 -6.74 -17.15
CA LEU A 485 -19.44 -7.21 -18.49
C LEU A 485 -19.68 -6.12 -19.52
N LEU A 486 -18.77 -5.99 -20.49
CA LEU A 486 -18.96 -5.30 -21.76
C LEU A 486 -18.83 -6.30 -22.90
N THR A 487 -19.68 -6.17 -23.91
CA THR A 487 -19.66 -6.96 -25.14
C THR A 487 -19.52 -6.02 -26.32
N LEU A 488 -18.53 -6.25 -27.18
CA LEU A 488 -18.41 -5.57 -28.48
C LEU A 488 -18.81 -6.54 -29.59
N LYS A 489 -19.64 -6.05 -30.52
CA LYS A 489 -20.20 -6.84 -31.61
C LYS A 489 -19.51 -6.50 -32.92
#